data_AF-A0A2G6LKR6-F1
#
_entry.id   AF-A0A2G6LKR6-F1
#
_cell.length_a   1.000
_cell.length_b   1.000
_cell.length_c   1.000
_cell.angle_alpha   90.00
_cell.angle_beta   90.00
_cell.angle_gamma   90.00
#
_symmetry.space_group_name_H-M   'P 1'
#
loop_
_entity.id
_entity.type
_entity.pdbx_description
1 polymer ?
#
loop_
_entity_poly.entity_id
_entity_poly.type
_entity_poly.pdbx_seq_one_letter_code
_entity_poly.pdbx_strand_id
1 'polypeptide(L)' 'MKNLKLGLLGYGTVGQGVVKLLQQNKAEWQQKTGCTVSVSAIAKRNWQGIKQPDGIDCLTDASEIVSRADIDVVV' A
#
# COMPACT_ATOMS: atom_id res chain seq x y z
N MET A 1 -3.86 13.91 -14.08
CA MET A 1 -3.76 12.43 -13.97
C MET A 1 -4.28 12.02 -12.61
N LYS A 2 -5.13 10.99 -12.52
CA LYS A 2 -5.64 10.51 -11.24
C LYS A 2 -4.58 9.65 -10.54
N ASN A 3 -4.35 9.91 -9.27
CA ASN A 3 -3.50 9.09 -8.40
C ASN A 3 -4.42 8.30 -7.48
N LEU A 4 -4.29 6.99 -7.45
CA LEU A 4 -5.04 6.09 -6.59
C LEU A 4 -4.12 5.65 -5.44
N LYS A 5 -4.49 6.01 -4.22
CA LYS A 5 -3.76 5.69 -3.00
C LYS A 5 -4.43 4.51 -2.28
N LEU A 6 -3.65 3.47 -2.04
CA LEU A 6 -4.08 2.25 -1.38
C LEU A 6 -3.63 2.23 0.08
N GLY A 7 -4.49 1.71 0.95
CA GLY A 7 -4.15 1.26 2.30
C GLY A 7 -4.17 -0.26 2.36
N LEU A 8 -3.12 -0.90 2.88
CA LEU A 8 -3.07 -2.37 3.01
C LEU A 8 -3.29 -2.81 4.46
N LEU A 9 -4.26 -3.69 4.69
CA LEU A 9 -4.51 -4.34 5.97
C LEU A 9 -3.80 -5.69 6.02
N GLY A 10 -2.47 -5.62 6.08
CA GLY A 10 -1.63 -6.79 6.28
C GLY A 10 -0.36 -6.76 5.43
N TYR A 11 0.74 -7.17 6.05
CA TYR A 11 2.05 -7.24 5.40
C TYR A 11 2.70 -8.62 5.60
N GLY A 12 2.01 -9.65 5.09
CA GLY A 12 2.53 -11.02 4.94
C GLY A 12 3.06 -11.26 3.53
N THR A 13 3.07 -12.52 3.09
CA THR A 13 3.50 -12.90 1.73
C THR A 13 2.74 -12.13 0.65
N VAL A 14 1.42 -12.03 0.77
CA VAL A 14 0.56 -11.35 -0.21
C VAL A 14 0.81 -9.84 -0.19
N GLY A 15 0.74 -9.20 0.97
CA GLY A 15 0.95 -7.75 1.09
C GLY A 15 2.32 -7.28 0.58
N GLN A 16 3.37 -8.05 0.87
CA GLN A 16 4.72 -7.79 0.33
C GLN A 16 4.75 -7.95 -1.19
N GLY A 17 4.10 -8.99 -1.73
CA GLY A 17 3.95 -9.19 -3.16
C GLY A 17 3.25 -8.02 -3.85
N VAL A 18 2.17 -7.51 -3.27
CA VAL A 18 1.42 -6.35 -3.78
C VAL A 18 2.31 -5.11 -3.85
N VAL A 19 2.99 -4.75 -2.75
CA VAL A 19 3.89 -3.58 -2.73
C VAL A 19 4.99 -3.72 -3.78
N LYS A 20 5.67 -4.86 -3.82
CA LYS A 20 6.73 -5.13 -4.79
C LYS A 20 6.23 -5.01 -6.23
N LEU A 21 5.09 -5.62 -6.53
CA LEU A 21 4.53 -5.67 -7.87
C LEU A 21 4.11 -4.28 -8.37
N LEU A 22 3.53 -3.45 -7.51
CA LEU A 22 3.16 -2.06 -7.83
C LEU A 22 4.40 -1.17 -8.05
N GLN A 23 5.43 -1.32 -7.22
CA GLN A 23 6.67 -0.56 -7.36
C GLN A 23 7.45 -0.92 -8.63
N GLN A 24 7.56 -2.22 -8.94
CA GLN A 24 8.34 -2.70 -10.09
C GLN A 24 7.66 -2.43 -11.44
N ASN A 25 6.34 -2.39 -11.49
CA ASN A 25 5.57 -2.32 -12.75
C ASN A 25 4.73 -1.05 -12.87
N LYS A 26 5.18 0.05 -12.27
CA LYS A 26 4.40 1.32 -12.20
C LYS A 26 3.90 1.78 -13.57
N ALA A 27 4.76 1.73 -14.60
CA ALA A 27 4.41 2.14 -15.96
C ALA A 27 3.34 1.23 -16.59
N GLU A 28 3.45 -0.08 -16.40
CA GLU A 28 2.48 -1.06 -16.91
C GLU A 28 1.11 -0.87 -16.26
N TRP A 29 1.08 -0.70 -14.93
CA TRP A 29 -0.15 -0.43 -14.19
C TRP A 29 -0.80 0.88 -14.64
N GLN A 30 0.00 1.91 -14.85
CA GLN A 30 -0.48 3.19 -15.34
C GLN A 30 -1.07 3.06 -16.75
N GLN A 31 -0.44 2.30 -17.64
CA GLN A 31 -0.96 2.04 -18.98
C GLN A 31 -2.29 1.26 -18.94
N LYS A 32 -2.43 0.26 -18.07
CA LYS A 32 -3.63 -0.59 -17.97
C LYS A 32 -4.81 0.11 -17.29
N THR A 33 -4.54 0.91 -16.26
CA THR A 33 -5.59 1.50 -15.41
C THR A 33 -5.86 2.98 -15.72
N GLY A 34 -4.98 3.65 -16.47
CA GLY A 34 -5.02 5.09 -16.70
C GLY A 34 -4.71 5.93 -15.45
N CYS A 35 -4.35 5.30 -14.33
CA CYS A 35 -4.08 5.95 -13.06
C CYS A 35 -2.71 5.54 -12.51
N THR A 36 -2.08 6.43 -11.75
CA THR A 36 -0.92 6.03 -10.95
C THR A 36 -1.41 5.36 -9.69
N VAL A 37 -1.03 4.10 -9.45
CA VAL A 37 -1.39 3.37 -8.23
C VAL A 37 -0.21 3.38 -7.27
N SER A 38 -0.46 3.68 -5.99
CA SER A 38 0.57 3.72 -4.95
C SER A 38 0.00 3.27 -3.61
N VAL A 39 0.83 2.64 -2.78
CA VAL A 39 0.47 2.27 -1.41
C VAL A 39 0.93 3.40 -0.48
N SER A 40 0.01 3.95 0.31
CA SER A 40 0.28 5.07 1.22
C SER A 40 0.47 4.62 2.67
N ALA A 41 -0.27 3.61 3.11
CA ALA A 41 -0.15 3.06 4.46
C ALA A 41 -0.34 1.54 4.47
N ILE A 42 0.27 0.87 5.44
CA ILE A 42 0.17 -0.56 5.68
C ILE A 42 0.02 -0.81 7.18
N ALA A 43 -1.01 -1.56 7.57
CA ALA A 43 -1.21 -1.98 8.94
C ALA A 43 -0.76 -3.43 9.11
N LYS A 44 0.11 -3.67 10.08
CA LYS A 44 0.49 -5.02 10.51
C LYS A 44 0.54 -5.08 12.03
N ARG A 45 -0.13 -6.09 12.61
CA ARG A 45 -0.17 -6.31 14.06
C ARG A 45 1.19 -6.23 14.77
N ASN A 46 2.26 -6.74 14.15
CA ASN A 46 3.61 -6.67 14.70
C ASN A 46 4.65 -6.58 13.56
N TRP A 47 5.49 -5.55 13.61
CA TRP A 47 6.59 -5.30 12.65
C TRP A 47 7.94 -5.91 13.06
N GLN A 48 8.03 -6.54 14.24
CA GLN A 48 9.27 -7.13 14.74
C GLN A 48 9.87 -8.11 13.73
N GLY A 49 11.15 -7.90 13.38
CA GLY A 49 11.88 -8.73 12.43
C GLY A 49 11.48 -8.55 10.96
N ILE A 50 10.66 -7.54 10.64
CA ILE A 50 10.19 -7.29 9.28
C ILE A 50 10.74 -5.95 8.79
N LYS A 51 11.37 -5.98 7.61
CA LYS A 51 11.81 -4.76 6.94
C LYS A 51 10.59 -3.97 6.43
N GLN A 52 10.44 -2.75 6.92
CA GLN A 52 9.42 -1.82 6.45
C GLN A 52 9.77 -1.33 5.04
N PRO A 53 8.78 -1.22 4.14
CA PRO A 53 8.99 -0.62 2.83
C PRO A 53 9.21 0.90 2.96
N ASP A 54 10.13 1.44 2.17
CA ASP A 54 10.47 2.85 2.20
C ASP A 54 9.34 3.72 1.64
N GLY A 55 9.10 4.86 2.29
CA GLY A 55 8.13 5.86 1.84
C GLY A 55 6.66 5.45 2.01
N ILE A 56 6.37 4.46 2.85
CA ILE A 56 5.02 3.99 3.17
C ILE A 56 4.83 3.99 4.68
N ASP A 57 3.70 4.54 5.16
CA ASP A 57 3.40 4.59 6.58
C ASP A 57 3.11 3.19 7.14
N CYS A 58 3.92 2.74 8.09
CA CYS A 58 3.83 1.39 8.67
C CYS A 58 3.18 1.45 10.06
N LEU A 59 1.92 1.04 10.13
CA LEU A 59 1.06 1.17 11.31
C LEU A 59 0.81 -0.19 11.97
N THR A 60 0.34 -0.17 13.21
CA THR A 60 -0.04 -1.40 13.95
C THR A 60 -1.55 -1.57 14.10
N ASP A 61 -2.32 -0.48 13.99
CA ASP A 61 -3.79 -0.50 13.98
C ASP A 61 -4.33 -0.30 12.56
N ALA A 62 -5.22 -1.20 12.15
CA ALA A 62 -5.91 -1.14 10.86
C ALA A 62 -6.94 0.01 10.80
N SER A 63 -7.49 0.40 11.96
CA SER A 63 -8.51 1.45 12.07
C SER A 63 -7.96 2.80 11.62
N GLU A 64 -6.67 3.04 11.89
CA GLU A 64 -5.96 4.24 11.41
C GLU A 64 -5.99 4.35 9.89
N ILE A 65 -5.87 3.23 9.15
CA ILE A 65 -5.94 3.22 7.68
C ILE A 65 -7.33 3.58 7.17
N VAL A 66 -8.37 2.98 7.74
CA VAL A 66 -9.75 3.19 7.29
C VAL A 66 -10.21 4.63 7.51
N SER A 67 -9.64 5.32 8.51
CA SER A 67 -9.96 6.73 8.82
C SER A 67 -9.23 7.76 7.96
N ARG A 68 -8.28 7.36 7.10
CA ARG A 68 -7.45 8.30 6.33
C ARG A 68 -8.19 8.87 5.13
N ALA A 69 -8.30 10.19 5.10
CA ALA A 69 -8.90 10.92 3.98
C ALA A 69 -8.05 10.85 2.68
N ASP A 70 -6.78 10.47 2.78
CA ASP A 70 -5.89 10.33 1.62
C ASP A 70 -5.88 8.92 1.01
N ILE A 71 -6.63 7.95 1.58
CA ILE A 71 -6.71 6.59 1.07
C ILE A 71 -8.01 6.41 0.28
N ASP A 72 -7.87 6.04 -0.99
CA ASP A 72 -9.01 5.84 -1.89
C ASP A 72 -9.60 4.42 -1.77
N VAL A 73 -8.74 3.42 -1.54
CA VAL A 73 -9.14 2.01 -1.47
C VAL A 73 -8.36 1.29 -0.38
N VAL A 74 -9.06 0.48 0.40
CA VAL A 74 -8.48 -0.41 1.42
C VAL A 74 -8.49 -1.84 0.89
N VAL A 75 -7.35 -2.54 1.03
CA VAL A 75 -7.15 -3.94 0.59
C VAL A 75 -6.65 -4.79 1.74
#